data_AF-A0A0P7GPA7-F1
#
_entry.id   AF-A0A0P7GPA7-F1
#
_cell.length_a   1.000
_cell.length_b   1.000
_cell.length_c   1.000
_cell.angle_alpha   90.00
_cell.angle_beta   90.00
_cell.angle_gamma   90.00
#
_symmetry.space_group_name_H-M   'P 1'
#
loop_
_entity.id
_entity.type
_entity.pdbx_description
1 polymer ?
#
loop_
_entity_poly.entity_id
_entity_poly.type
_entity_poly.pdbx_seq_one_letter_code
_entity_poly.pdbx_strand_id
1 'polypeptide(L)'
;MTTRIDVLLFDGFDELDAVGPFEVFQNAARAGADCTVSLITAEPQERVTASHGLDVGVTGRSPAASGASLHDVDRTLADPESADAPDLLVVPGGGWSSGEGGVRREYDAGDLPPRIAAHHEAGATIASVCTGAMLLERAGVLGDGPAITHQSAVEDLRGRASRCPTHASSTPGVS
;
A
#
# COMPACT_ATOMS: atom_id res chain seq x y z
N MET A 1 -16.82 15.96 -3.14
CA MET A 1 -15.35 16.00 -3.10
C MET A 1 -14.90 14.84 -3.94
N THR A 2 -13.99 15.08 -4.88
CA THR A 2 -13.40 14.05 -5.74
C THR A 2 -12.61 13.08 -4.87
N THR A 3 -12.86 11.78 -5.00
CA THR A 3 -12.16 10.74 -4.23
C THR A 3 -10.72 10.57 -4.72
N ARG A 4 -9.75 10.69 -3.83
CA ARG A 4 -8.34 10.52 -4.14
C ARG A 4 -7.87 9.10 -3.81
N ILE A 5 -7.38 8.41 -4.83
CA ILE A 5 -6.94 7.02 -4.75
C ILE A 5 -5.44 6.95 -5.01
N ASP A 6 -4.71 6.45 -4.04
CA ASP A 6 -3.26 6.26 -4.15
C ASP A 6 -2.92 4.78 -4.17
N VAL A 7 -2.06 4.37 -5.11
CA VAL A 7 -1.49 3.03 -5.18
C VAL A 7 -0.01 3.13 -4.82
N LEU A 8 0.35 2.52 -3.69
CA LEU A 8 1.71 2.58 -3.17
C LEU A 8 2.66 1.71 -3.98
N LEU A 9 3.87 2.23 -4.24
CA LEU A 9 5.00 1.53 -4.82
C LEU A 9 6.17 1.49 -3.83
N PHE A 10 6.86 0.36 -3.78
CA PHE A 10 8.09 0.12 -3.02
C PHE A 10 8.89 -0.97 -3.71
N ASP A 11 10.21 -1.01 -3.53
CA ASP A 11 11.05 -1.98 -4.26
C ASP A 11 10.63 -3.43 -3.97
N GLY A 12 10.44 -4.20 -5.04
CA GLY A 12 9.99 -5.59 -5.00
C GLY A 12 8.48 -5.78 -4.85
N PHE A 13 7.67 -4.73 -5.07
CA PHE A 13 6.23 -4.89 -5.25
C PHE A 13 5.90 -5.79 -6.46
N ASP A 14 4.78 -6.52 -6.43
CA ASP A 14 4.32 -7.28 -7.60
C ASP A 14 3.64 -6.35 -8.62
N GLU A 15 4.07 -6.43 -9.88
CA GLU A 15 3.63 -5.55 -10.95
C GLU A 15 2.12 -5.49 -11.10
N LEU A 16 1.44 -6.65 -11.09
CA LEU A 16 0.01 -6.73 -11.32
C LEU A 16 -0.79 -6.24 -10.10
N ASP A 17 -0.22 -6.41 -8.91
CA ASP A 17 -0.85 -5.97 -7.67
C ASP A 17 -0.97 -4.44 -7.58
N ALA A 18 -0.07 -3.69 -8.22
CA ALA A 18 -0.17 -2.23 -8.30
C ALA A 18 -0.83 -1.76 -9.61
N VAL A 19 -0.38 -2.28 -10.76
CA VAL A 19 -0.86 -1.83 -12.07
C VAL A 19 -2.33 -2.21 -12.29
N GLY A 20 -2.77 -3.37 -11.78
CA GLY A 20 -4.16 -3.83 -11.91
C GLY A 20 -5.16 -2.84 -11.28
N PRO A 21 -5.08 -2.55 -9.97
CA PRO A 21 -5.92 -1.54 -9.33
C PRO A 21 -5.79 -0.16 -9.98
N PHE A 22 -4.57 0.26 -10.32
CA PHE A 22 -4.34 1.54 -11.00
C PHE A 22 -5.12 1.64 -12.32
N GLU A 23 -5.01 0.64 -13.19
CA GLU A 23 -5.73 0.60 -14.48
C GLU A 23 -7.25 0.62 -14.26
N VAL A 24 -7.75 -0.18 -13.32
CA VAL A 24 -9.19 -0.26 -13.02
C VAL A 24 -9.74 1.09 -12.59
N PHE A 25 -9.09 1.76 -11.63
CA PHE A 25 -9.56 3.06 -11.17
C PHE A 25 -9.39 4.16 -12.23
N GLN A 26 -8.32 4.12 -13.03
CA GLN A 26 -8.15 5.05 -14.15
C GLN A 26 -9.27 4.87 -15.20
N ASN A 27 -9.69 3.63 -15.47
CA ASN A 27 -10.83 3.36 -16.33
C ASN A 27 -12.15 3.83 -15.72
N ALA A 28 -12.33 3.71 -14.40
CA ALA A 28 -13.50 4.26 -13.70
C ALA A 28 -13.57 5.79 -13.81
N ALA A 29 -12.44 6.49 -13.61
CA ALA A 29 -12.35 7.94 -13.80
C ALA A 29 -12.70 8.35 -15.24
N ARG A 30 -12.15 7.63 -16.24
CA ARG A 30 -12.51 7.85 -17.67
C ARG A 30 -13.98 7.58 -17.98
N ALA A 31 -14.62 6.67 -17.23
CA ALA A 31 -16.04 6.38 -17.33
C ALA A 31 -16.94 7.39 -16.58
N GLY A 32 -16.36 8.39 -15.91
CA GLY A 32 -17.08 9.49 -15.26
C GLY A 32 -17.22 9.36 -13.74
N ALA A 33 -16.51 8.44 -13.08
CA ALA A 33 -16.41 8.45 -11.62
C ALA A 33 -15.66 9.71 -11.15
N ASP A 34 -16.14 10.34 -10.08
CA ASP A 34 -15.51 11.52 -9.48
C ASP A 34 -14.32 11.10 -8.61
N CYS A 35 -13.24 10.63 -9.25
CA CYS A 35 -12.01 10.22 -8.59
C CYS A 35 -10.73 10.63 -9.33
N THR A 36 -9.63 10.72 -8.58
CA THR A 36 -8.26 10.82 -9.10
C THR A 36 -7.48 9.60 -8.64
N VAL A 37 -6.52 9.15 -9.47
CA VAL A 37 -5.72 7.96 -9.20
C VAL A 37 -4.26 8.30 -9.41
N SER A 38 -3.42 7.95 -8.43
CA SER A 38 -1.99 8.17 -8.52
C SER A 38 -1.18 6.94 -8.14
N LEU A 39 -0.06 6.73 -8.83
CA LEU A 39 1.01 5.87 -8.34
C LEU A 39 1.91 6.71 -7.43
N ILE A 40 2.19 6.24 -6.21
CA ILE A 40 2.96 7.00 -5.22
C ILE A 40 4.02 6.15 -4.55
N THR A 41 5.07 6.79 -4.04
CA THR A 41 6.04 6.17 -3.14
C THR A 41 5.87 6.70 -1.72
N ALA A 42 6.25 5.93 -0.70
CA ALA A 42 6.19 6.41 0.68
C ALA A 42 7.16 7.59 0.90
N GLU A 43 8.34 7.53 0.29
CA GLU A 43 9.38 8.55 0.36
C GLU A 43 9.78 9.02 -1.04
N PRO A 44 10.44 10.18 -1.18
CA PRO A 44 10.98 10.59 -2.47
C PRO A 44 11.99 9.54 -3.00
N GLN A 45 11.71 9.02 -4.20
CA GLN A 45 12.57 8.07 -4.91
C GLN A 45 12.70 8.53 -6.36
N GLU A 46 13.79 8.19 -7.06
CA GLU A 46 13.90 8.46 -8.50
C GLU A 46 13.32 7.32 -9.34
N ARG A 47 13.26 6.12 -8.77
CA ARG A 47 12.82 4.90 -9.42
C ARG A 47 12.37 3.88 -8.38
N VAL A 48 11.41 3.04 -8.76
CA VAL A 48 11.02 1.84 -8.03
C VAL A 48 11.14 0.64 -8.96
N THR A 49 11.79 -0.43 -8.52
CA THR A 49 11.91 -1.67 -9.28
C THR A 49 10.94 -2.72 -8.73
N ALA A 50 10.03 -3.19 -9.56
CA ALA A 50 9.08 -4.25 -9.22
C ALA A 50 9.75 -5.64 -9.21
N SER A 51 9.03 -6.64 -8.72
CA SER A 51 9.56 -7.98 -8.42
C SER A 51 10.12 -8.76 -9.62
N HIS A 52 9.62 -8.50 -10.84
CA HIS A 52 10.09 -9.11 -12.08
C HIS A 52 10.89 -8.12 -12.96
N GLY A 53 11.34 -7.00 -12.37
CA GLY A 53 12.26 -6.06 -13.02
C GLY A 53 11.58 -4.97 -13.84
N LEU A 54 10.26 -4.78 -13.73
CA LEU A 54 9.63 -3.57 -14.24
C LEU A 54 10.14 -2.36 -13.44
N ASP A 55 10.80 -1.44 -14.14
CA ASP A 55 11.27 -0.18 -13.57
C ASP A 55 10.24 0.92 -13.80
N VAL A 56 9.71 1.49 -12.71
CA VAL A 56 8.79 2.63 -12.72
C VAL A 56 9.60 3.88 -12.39
N GLY A 57 9.65 4.83 -13.33
CA GLY A 57 10.35 6.11 -13.14
C GLY A 57 9.50 7.07 -12.30
N VAL A 58 10.12 7.84 -11.42
CA VAL A 58 9.45 8.92 -10.69
C VAL A 58 9.82 10.23 -11.38
N THR A 59 8.96 10.83 -12.20
CA THR A 59 9.31 12.11 -12.84
C THR A 59 9.21 13.25 -11.82
N GLY A 60 10.25 14.07 -11.68
CA GLY A 60 10.50 15.22 -12.56
C GLY A 60 11.72 15.20 -13.50
N ARG A 61 12.26 14.03 -13.89
CA ARG A 61 13.20 13.94 -15.03
C ARG A 61 12.92 12.68 -15.87
N SER A 62 12.65 12.90 -17.16
CA SER A 62 12.55 11.84 -18.17
C SER A 62 13.91 11.12 -18.32
N PRO A 63 13.96 9.78 -18.28
CA PRO A 63 15.14 9.02 -18.68
C PRO A 63 15.27 9.06 -20.20
N ALA A 64 16.14 9.93 -20.68
CA ALA A 64 16.80 9.67 -21.95
C ALA A 64 17.68 8.41 -21.76
N ALA A 65 17.41 7.38 -22.57
CA ALA A 65 18.20 6.16 -22.75
C ALA A 65 18.07 5.03 -21.72
N SER A 66 16.98 4.26 -21.79
CA SER A 66 17.02 2.79 -21.85
C SER A 66 15.60 2.26 -22.13
N GLY A 67 15.48 1.30 -23.04
CA GLY A 67 14.22 0.90 -23.67
C GLY A 67 13.25 0.06 -22.83
N ALA A 68 12.99 0.45 -21.58
CA ALA A 68 11.87 -0.07 -20.80
C ALA A 68 10.77 1.00 -20.69
N SER A 69 9.51 0.57 -20.83
CA SER A 69 8.34 1.46 -20.82
C SER A 69 8.18 2.09 -19.43
N LEU A 70 8.42 3.39 -19.33
CA LEU A 70 8.27 4.14 -18.09
C LEU A 70 6.81 4.54 -17.95
N HIS A 71 6.18 4.11 -16.87
CA HIS A 71 5.07 4.86 -16.28
C HIS A 71 5.65 5.73 -15.16
N ASP A 72 5.10 6.94 -15.04
CA ASP A 72 5.57 7.92 -14.06
C ASP A 72 4.87 7.69 -12.71
N VAL A 73 5.63 7.77 -11.61
CA VAL A 73 5.09 7.98 -10.25
C VAL A 73 4.68 9.44 -10.12
N ASP A 74 3.44 9.67 -9.69
CA ASP A 74 2.85 11.01 -9.71
C ASP A 74 3.34 11.88 -8.55
N ARG A 75 3.62 11.29 -7.37
CA ARG A 75 4.03 12.00 -6.14
C ARG A 75 4.49 11.06 -5.01
N THR A 76 4.96 11.65 -3.91
CA THR A 76 5.16 10.96 -2.62
C THR A 76 3.86 10.96 -1.81
N LEU A 77 3.68 9.96 -0.94
CA LEU A 77 2.59 9.86 0.03
C LEU A 77 2.50 11.18 0.82
N ALA A 78 1.33 11.81 0.77
CA ALA A 78 1.10 13.07 1.47
C ALA A 78 1.02 12.84 2.99
N ASP A 79 1.15 13.92 3.75
CA ASP A 79 0.88 13.87 5.18
C ASP A 79 -0.60 13.50 5.42
N PRO A 80 -0.90 12.60 6.39
CA PRO A 80 -2.26 12.08 6.61
C PRO A 80 -3.28 13.15 7.00
N GLU A 81 -2.86 14.29 7.57
CA GLU A 81 -3.77 15.40 7.91
C GLU A 81 -3.85 16.47 6.80
N SER A 82 -3.12 16.29 5.70
CA SER A 82 -3.11 17.25 4.60
C SER A 82 -4.33 17.09 3.67
N ALA A 83 -4.67 18.17 2.97
CA ALA A 83 -5.72 18.15 1.94
C ALA A 83 -5.40 17.25 0.72
N ASP A 84 -4.15 16.80 0.60
CA ASP A 84 -3.69 15.89 -0.45
C ASP A 84 -3.57 14.43 0.04
N ALA A 85 -3.98 14.13 1.27
CA ALA A 85 -4.07 12.77 1.79
C ALA A 85 -5.08 11.95 0.96
N PRO A 86 -4.78 10.68 0.65
CA PRO A 86 -5.70 9.82 -0.07
C PRO A 86 -6.94 9.46 0.77
N ASP A 87 -8.09 9.37 0.11
CA ASP A 87 -9.29 8.75 0.68
C ASP A 87 -9.19 7.22 0.67
N LEU A 88 -8.45 6.67 -0.31
CA LEU A 88 -8.15 5.25 -0.47
C LEU A 88 -6.66 5.04 -0.74
N LEU A 89 -5.99 4.29 0.13
CA LEU A 89 -4.62 3.82 -0.10
C LEU A 89 -4.62 2.32 -0.41
N VAL A 90 -4.11 1.95 -1.58
CA VAL A 90 -3.95 0.57 -2.04
C VAL A 90 -2.51 0.12 -1.83
N VAL A 91 -2.33 -0.96 -1.07
CA VAL A 91 -1.03 -1.55 -0.75
C VAL A 91 -0.84 -2.86 -1.54
N PRO A 92 0.08 -2.90 -2.52
CA PRO A 92 0.31 -4.10 -3.32
C PRO A 92 1.06 -5.19 -2.52
N GLY A 93 1.07 -6.40 -3.08
CA GLY A 93 1.88 -7.51 -2.60
C GLY A 93 3.27 -7.57 -3.23
N GLY A 94 3.84 -8.77 -3.27
CA GLY A 94 5.19 -9.06 -3.76
C GLY A 94 6.17 -9.41 -2.63
N GLY A 95 7.10 -10.33 -2.88
CA GLY A 95 8.26 -10.56 -1.99
C GLY A 95 8.03 -11.33 -0.67
N TRP A 96 6.79 -11.66 -0.27
CA TRP A 96 6.58 -12.32 1.03
C TRP A 96 7.16 -13.74 1.11
N SER A 97 6.88 -14.55 0.08
CA SER A 97 7.28 -15.97 0.04
C SER A 97 8.66 -16.22 -0.56
N SER A 98 9.22 -15.25 -1.29
CA SER A 98 10.63 -15.31 -1.73
C SER A 98 11.60 -15.10 -0.57
N GLY A 99 11.13 -14.50 0.53
CA GLY A 99 11.94 -14.23 1.73
C GLY A 99 12.86 -13.01 1.63
N GLU A 100 12.94 -12.38 0.46
CA GLU A 100 13.75 -11.18 0.20
C GLU A 100 12.96 -10.16 -0.62
N GLY A 101 13.14 -8.88 -0.30
CA GLY A 101 12.53 -7.75 -1.00
C GLY A 101 11.03 -7.56 -0.72
N GLY A 102 10.42 -6.60 -1.41
CA GLY A 102 8.97 -6.36 -1.41
C GLY A 102 8.36 -6.25 -0.01
N VAL A 103 7.18 -6.86 0.16
CA VAL A 103 6.43 -6.87 1.42
C VAL A 103 7.27 -7.38 2.59
N ARG A 104 8.10 -8.42 2.40
CA ARG A 104 8.93 -8.96 3.49
C ARG A 104 9.91 -7.90 3.99
N ARG A 105 10.62 -7.24 3.07
CA ARG A 105 11.57 -6.17 3.41
C ARG A 105 10.86 -5.03 4.14
N GLU A 106 9.75 -4.53 3.60
CA GLU A 106 9.01 -3.42 4.21
C GLU A 106 8.41 -3.79 5.58
N TYR A 107 7.99 -5.04 5.75
CA TYR A 107 7.49 -5.57 7.03
C TYR A 107 8.59 -5.60 8.10
N ASP A 108 9.77 -6.08 7.73
CA ASP A 108 10.91 -6.26 8.65
C ASP A 108 11.60 -4.92 8.97
N ALA A 109 11.71 -4.02 7.98
CA ALA A 109 12.19 -2.65 8.18
C ALA A 109 11.27 -1.87 9.13
N GLY A 110 9.95 -2.02 8.96
CA GLY A 110 8.96 -1.46 9.88
C GLY A 110 8.70 0.04 9.72
N ASP A 111 9.24 0.68 8.68
CA ASP A 111 9.04 2.11 8.41
C ASP A 111 7.70 2.41 7.73
N LEU A 112 7.26 1.52 6.83
CA LEU A 112 6.02 1.68 6.08
C LEU A 112 4.74 1.41 6.89
N PRO A 113 4.66 0.37 7.76
CA PRO A 113 3.45 0.09 8.53
C PRO A 113 2.94 1.25 9.40
N PRO A 114 3.78 2.01 10.14
CA PRO A 114 3.32 3.20 10.87
C PRO A 114 2.67 4.26 9.98
N ARG A 115 3.14 4.43 8.73
CA ARG A 115 2.54 5.37 7.78
C ARG A 115 1.16 4.91 7.33
N ILE A 116 1.00 3.61 7.08
CA ILE A 116 -0.30 3.00 6.76
C ILE A 116 -1.27 3.20 7.94
N ALA A 117 -0.82 2.95 9.17
CA ALA A 117 -1.61 3.14 10.37
C ALA A 117 -2.07 4.61 10.52
N ALA A 118 -1.16 5.58 10.35
CA ALA A 118 -1.49 6.99 10.45
C ALA A 118 -2.54 7.45 9.43
N HIS A 119 -2.49 6.95 8.20
CA HIS A 119 -3.51 7.24 7.19
C HIS A 119 -4.88 6.64 7.55
N HIS A 120 -4.88 5.41 8.07
CA HIS A 120 -6.10 4.78 8.56
C HIS A 120 -6.71 5.56 9.74
N GLU A 121 -5.89 5.99 10.71
CA GLU A 121 -6.31 6.81 11.84
C GLU A 121 -6.88 8.17 11.42
N ALA A 122 -6.33 8.77 10.36
CA ALA A 122 -6.85 10.00 9.76
C ALA A 122 -8.14 9.79 8.94
N GLY A 123 -8.60 8.54 8.78
CA GLY A 123 -9.88 8.20 8.15
C GLY A 123 -9.79 7.70 6.71
N ALA A 124 -8.58 7.48 6.17
CA ALA A 124 -8.42 6.86 4.86
C ALA A 124 -8.85 5.39 4.90
N THR A 125 -9.51 4.94 3.85
CA THR A 125 -9.72 3.50 3.62
C THR A 125 -8.41 2.87 3.18
N ILE A 126 -7.98 1.80 3.85
CA ILE A 126 -6.77 1.05 3.44
C ILE A 126 -7.20 -0.28 2.83
N ALA A 127 -6.77 -0.53 1.60
CA ALA A 127 -6.97 -1.79 0.90
C ALA A 127 -5.62 -2.43 0.58
N SER A 128 -5.61 -3.76 0.40
CA SER A 128 -4.41 -4.47 -0.03
C SER A 128 -4.71 -5.50 -1.10
N VAL A 129 -3.68 -5.83 -1.88
CA VAL A 129 -3.71 -6.91 -2.87
C VAL A 129 -2.68 -7.97 -2.48
N CYS A 130 -2.99 -9.24 -2.71
CA CYS A 130 -2.06 -10.36 -2.53
C CYS A 130 -1.44 -10.37 -1.12
N THR A 131 -0.10 -10.31 -1.03
CA THR A 131 0.64 -10.33 0.24
C THR A 131 0.71 -8.97 0.93
N GLY A 132 0.20 -7.89 0.31
CA GLY A 132 0.15 -6.55 0.92
C GLY A 132 -0.62 -6.52 2.24
N ALA A 133 -1.55 -7.46 2.43
CA ALA A 133 -2.27 -7.67 3.69
C ALA A 133 -1.34 -7.91 4.90
N MET A 134 -0.12 -8.41 4.69
CA MET A 134 0.86 -8.56 5.77
C MET A 134 1.35 -7.19 6.29
N LEU A 135 1.44 -6.17 5.44
CA LEU A 135 1.76 -4.81 5.89
C LEU A 135 0.60 -4.17 6.66
N LEU A 136 -0.64 -4.45 6.25
CA LEU A 136 -1.83 -4.03 6.99
C LEU A 136 -1.90 -4.72 8.36
N GLU A 137 -1.56 -6.02 8.43
CA GLU A 137 -1.42 -6.75 9.69
C GLU A 137 -0.39 -6.08 10.59
N ARG A 138 0.80 -5.79 10.04
CA ARG A 138 1.88 -5.15 10.79
C ARG A 138 1.53 -3.75 11.28
N ALA A 139 0.73 -3.03 10.49
CA ALA A 139 0.21 -1.71 10.81
C ALA A 139 -0.92 -1.75 11.86
N GLY A 140 -1.47 -2.93 12.17
CA GLY A 140 -2.57 -3.08 13.11
C GLY A 140 -3.91 -2.57 12.59
N VAL A 141 -4.07 -2.44 11.27
CA VAL A 141 -5.30 -1.89 10.65
C VAL A 141 -6.28 -2.97 10.19
N LEU A 142 -5.91 -4.25 10.35
CA LEU A 142 -6.86 -5.35 10.18
C LEU A 142 -7.77 -5.38 11.41
N GLY A 143 -9.02 -4.94 11.26
CA GLY A 143 -10.02 -5.00 12.32
C GLY A 143 -10.47 -6.44 12.64
N ASP A 144 -11.49 -6.58 13.49
CA ASP A 144 -12.03 -7.86 13.95
C ASP A 144 -12.79 -8.66 12.85
N GLY A 145 -12.90 -8.10 11.66
CA GLY A 145 -13.59 -8.70 10.53
C GLY A 145 -12.76 -9.77 9.79
N PRO A 146 -13.37 -10.48 8.83
CA PRO A 146 -12.64 -11.40 7.97
C PRO A 146 -11.54 -10.70 7.17
N ALA A 147 -10.33 -11.25 7.19
CA ALA A 147 -9.20 -10.81 6.35
C ALA A 147 -8.68 -12.00 5.52
N ILE A 148 -8.16 -11.69 4.33
CA ILE A 148 -7.54 -12.67 3.42
C ILE A 148 -6.27 -12.08 2.81
N THR A 149 -5.41 -12.96 2.29
CA THR A 149 -4.17 -12.61 1.60
C THR A 149 -3.89 -13.67 0.53
N HIS A 150 -2.77 -13.54 -0.18
CA HIS A 150 -2.29 -14.58 -1.08
C HIS A 150 -2.14 -15.92 -0.35
N GLN A 151 -2.49 -17.01 -1.01
CA GLN A 151 -2.49 -18.37 -0.43
C GLN A 151 -1.20 -18.73 0.32
N SER A 152 -0.03 -18.30 -0.16
CA SER A 152 1.26 -18.56 0.48
C SER A 152 1.48 -17.84 1.81
N ALA A 153 0.68 -16.81 2.11
CA ALA A 153 0.78 -16.00 3.32
C ALA A 153 -0.40 -16.22 4.29
N VAL A 154 -1.38 -17.06 3.94
CA VAL A 154 -2.60 -17.24 4.76
C VAL A 154 -2.30 -17.78 6.16
N GLU A 155 -1.38 -18.74 6.28
CA GLU A 155 -1.00 -19.31 7.59
C GLU A 155 -0.27 -18.28 8.45
N ASP A 156 0.65 -17.51 7.86
CA ASP A 156 1.36 -16.43 8.53
C ASP A 156 0.39 -15.34 9.01
N LEU A 157 -0.55 -14.94 8.17
CA LEU A 157 -1.56 -13.94 8.53
C LEU A 157 -2.41 -14.42 9.72
N ARG A 158 -2.89 -15.67 9.69
CA ARG A 158 -3.65 -16.27 10.79
C ARG A 158 -2.85 -16.35 12.09
N GLY A 159 -1.59 -16.75 12.00
CA GLY A 159 -0.69 -16.89 13.15
C GLY A 159 -0.29 -15.55 13.80
N ARG A 160 -0.42 -14.44 13.07
CA ARG A 160 -0.07 -13.09 13.54
C ARG A 160 -1.27 -12.26 13.95
N ALA A 161 -2.40 -12.36 13.23
CA ALA A 161 -3.66 -11.73 13.63
C ALA A 161 -4.13 -12.20 15.03
N SER A 162 -3.84 -13.45 15.37
CA SER A 162 -4.11 -14.01 16.72
C SER A 162 -3.20 -13.46 17.83
N ARG A 163 -2.17 -12.66 17.49
CA ARG A 163 -1.24 -12.03 18.44
C ARG A 163 -1.46 -10.53 18.62
N CYS A 164 -2.32 -9.90 17.81
CA CYS A 164 -2.61 -8.49 17.94
C CYS A 164 -3.62 -8.30 19.07
N PRO A 165 -3.25 -7.69 20.22
CA PRO A 165 -4.18 -7.43 21.30
C PRO A 165 -5.09 -6.29 20.84
N THR A 166 -6.33 -6.62 20.50
CA THR A 166 -7.41 -5.63 20.38
C THR A 166 -7.44 -4.81 21.67
N HIS A 167 -7.58 -3.49 21.57
CA HIS A 167 -7.52 -2.55 22.68
C HIS A 167 -8.31 -3.06 23.90
N ALA A 168 -7.58 -3.40 24.96
CA ALA A 168 -8.14 -3.62 26.29
C ALA A 168 -8.62 -2.27 26.85
N SER A 169 -9.85 -1.88 26.51
CA SER A 169 -10.58 -0.87 27.27
C SER A 169 -10.96 -1.48 28.63
N SER A 170 -10.12 -1.22 29.63
CA SER A 170 -10.50 -1.41 31.02
C SER A 170 -10.63 -0.03 31.66
N THR A 171 -11.83 0.52 31.62
CA THR A 171 -12.21 1.57 32.58
C THR A 171 -12.52 0.86 33.89
N PRO A 172 -11.79 1.11 35.00
CA PRO A 172 -12.16 0.56 36.29
C PRO A 172 -13.46 1.23 36.73
N GLY A 173 -14.49 0.42 36.96
CA GLY A 173 -15.72 0.88 37.58
C GLY A 173 -15.44 1.49 38.94
N VAL A 174 -15.89 2.73 39.12
CA VAL A 174 -15.98 3.37 40.44
C VAL A 174 -17.11 2.67 41.20
N SER A 175 -16.80 2.14 42.38
CA SER A 175 -17.75 1.81 43.44
C SER A 175 -17.23 2.40 44.74
#